data_AF-A0A1I7DG10-F1
#
_entry.id   AF-A0A1I7DG10-F1
#
_cell.length_a   1.000
_cell.length_b   1.000
_cell.length_c   1.000
_cell.angle_alpha   90.00
_cell.angle_beta   90.00
_cell.angle_gamma   90.00
#
_symmetry.space_group_name_H-M   'P 1'
#
loop_
_entity.id
_entity.type
_entity.pdbx_description
1 polymer ?
#
loop_
_entity_poly.entity_id
_entity_poly.type
_entity_poly.pdbx_seq_one_letter_code
_entity_poly.pdbx_strand_id
1 'polypeptide(L)'
;MKKLLALLVIFISCFQLLSCVENDDLPLADSKVLIDSDAYLSASADGVVINSLDIKGDLLIVNFSASGCNGESWEVKLIDSGALMYSNPPQRKLILSLKNEEVCAAYITKELVFDISELKVQGGRVWLNVTNSDQVILYTF
;
A
#
# COMPACT_ATOMS: atom_id res chain seq x y z
N MET A 1 45.86 33.17 19.17
CA MET A 1 44.42 33.51 19.08
C MET A 1 43.83 33.30 17.69
N LYS A 2 44.42 33.84 16.61
CA LYS A 2 43.89 33.68 15.22
C LYS A 2 43.84 32.22 14.71
N LYS A 3 44.83 31.39 15.05
CA LYS A 3 44.85 29.95 14.70
C LYS A 3 43.83 29.11 15.51
N LEU A 4 43.50 29.55 16.72
CA LEU A 4 42.48 28.90 17.57
C LEU A 4 41.07 29.27 17.07
N LEU A 5 40.89 30.52 16.61
CA LEU A 5 39.65 31.00 15.99
C LEU A 5 39.36 30.27 14.66
N ALA A 6 40.40 30.03 13.84
CA ALA A 6 40.27 29.30 12.58
C ALA A 6 39.89 27.82 12.77
N LEU A 7 40.37 27.16 13.84
CA LEU A 7 40.01 25.78 14.17
C LEU A 7 38.54 25.65 14.61
N LEU A 8 38.02 26.67 15.30
CA LEU A 8 36.63 26.71 15.77
C LEU A 8 35.63 26.84 14.60
N VAL A 9 35.98 27.60 13.56
CA VAL A 9 35.13 27.79 12.37
C VAL A 9 35.04 26.52 11.52
N ILE A 10 36.12 25.72 11.45
CA ILE A 10 36.13 24.44 10.72
C ILE A 10 35.28 23.38 11.45
N PHE A 11 35.26 23.40 12.78
CA PHE A 11 34.45 22.45 13.58
C PHE A 11 32.94 22.74 13.48
N ILE A 12 32.55 24.01 13.38
CA ILE A 12 31.14 24.42 13.22
C ILE A 12 30.62 24.10 11.81
N SER A 13 31.48 24.13 10.78
CA SER A 13 31.14 23.75 9.41
C SER A 13 30.90 22.25 9.21
N CYS A 14 31.40 21.39 10.10
CA CYS A 14 31.28 19.93 9.97
C CYS A 14 29.98 19.38 10.60
N PHE A 15 29.32 20.15 11.46
CA PHE A 15 28.10 19.73 12.15
C PHE A 15 26.82 19.80 11.29
N GLN A 16 26.91 20.31 10.06
CA GLN A 16 25.74 20.43 9.17
C GLN A 16 25.57 19.24 8.20
N LEU A 17 26.38 18.18 8.31
CA LEU A 17 26.31 16.99 7.45
C LEU A 17 25.51 15.82 8.05
N LEU A 18 24.79 16.02 9.17
CA LEU A 18 24.15 14.94 9.92
C LEU A 18 22.62 15.03 10.04
N SER A 19 21.93 15.86 9.25
CA SER A 19 20.45 15.85 9.26
C SER A 19 19.86 15.23 7.98
N CYS A 20 19.70 13.92 7.99
CA CYS A 20 18.56 13.23 7.41
C CYS A 20 18.40 11.91 8.15
N VAL A 21 17.73 11.96 9.31
CA VAL A 21 16.96 10.81 9.78
C VAL A 21 15.54 11.10 9.30
N GLU A 22 15.20 10.55 8.14
CA GLU A 22 13.81 10.31 7.79
C GLU A 22 13.38 9.18 8.72
N ASN A 23 12.83 9.54 9.89
CA ASN A 23 12.03 8.59 10.66
C ASN A 23 10.70 8.45 9.91
N ASP A 24 10.74 7.71 8.82
CA ASP A 24 9.53 7.22 8.17
C ASP A 24 8.96 6.14 9.08
N ASP A 25 8.15 6.57 10.06
CA ASP A 25 7.29 5.69 10.82
C ASP A 25 6.28 5.09 9.82
N LEU A 26 6.64 3.92 9.26
CA LEU A 26 5.75 3.17 8.39
C LEU A 26 4.50 2.77 9.17
N PRO A 27 3.30 2.83 8.55
CA PRO A 27 2.10 2.39 9.21
C PRO A 27 2.18 0.90 9.54
N LEU A 28 1.49 0.46 10.60
CA LEU A 28 1.33 -0.97 10.85
C LEU A 28 0.35 -1.55 9.82
N ALA A 29 0.65 -2.73 9.29
CA ALA A 29 -0.26 -3.44 8.40
C ALA A 29 -1.51 -3.89 9.16
N ASP A 30 -2.68 -3.63 8.61
CA ASP A 30 -3.97 -4.14 9.12
C ASP A 30 -4.13 -5.62 8.78
N SER A 31 -3.63 -6.03 7.61
CA SER A 31 -3.71 -7.42 7.15
C SER A 31 -2.65 -7.74 6.10
N LYS A 32 -2.51 -9.02 5.78
CA LYS A 32 -1.69 -9.49 4.66
C LYS A 32 -2.52 -9.66 3.40
N VAL A 33 -1.88 -9.58 2.24
CA VAL A 33 -2.50 -10.03 0.99
C VAL A 33 -2.80 -11.54 1.03
N LEU A 34 -3.96 -11.95 0.51
CA LEU A 34 -4.32 -13.35 0.34
C LEU A 34 -4.01 -13.81 -1.08
N ILE A 35 -3.12 -14.77 -1.26
CA ILE A 35 -2.80 -15.35 -2.57
C ILE A 35 -3.64 -16.63 -2.75
N ASP A 36 -4.77 -16.53 -3.43
CA ASP A 36 -5.72 -17.64 -3.60
C ASP A 36 -6.57 -17.42 -4.86
N SER A 37 -6.43 -18.32 -5.84
CA SER A 37 -7.12 -18.22 -7.12
C SER A 37 -8.63 -18.41 -7.00
N ASP A 38 -9.09 -19.29 -6.11
CA ASP A 38 -10.50 -19.60 -5.94
C ASP A 38 -11.20 -18.47 -5.18
N ALA A 39 -10.54 -17.92 -4.16
CA ALA A 39 -11.00 -16.72 -3.47
C ALA A 39 -11.05 -15.51 -4.41
N TYR A 40 -10.06 -15.35 -5.29
CA TYR A 40 -10.06 -14.27 -6.28
C TYR A 40 -11.23 -14.38 -7.26
N LEU A 41 -11.49 -15.58 -7.80
CA LEU A 41 -12.56 -15.81 -8.77
C LEU A 41 -13.96 -15.68 -8.17
N SER A 42 -14.10 -15.95 -6.88
CA SER A 42 -15.37 -15.84 -6.15
C SER A 42 -15.60 -14.47 -5.51
N ALA A 43 -14.57 -13.63 -5.43
CA ALA A 43 -14.68 -12.27 -4.90
C ALA A 43 -15.51 -11.39 -5.84
N SER A 44 -16.37 -10.56 -5.25
CA SER A 44 -17.09 -9.52 -6.00
C SER A 44 -16.32 -8.21 -5.94
N ALA A 45 -16.31 -7.50 -7.07
CA ALA A 45 -15.78 -6.15 -7.14
C ALA A 45 -16.83 -5.07 -6.81
N ASP A 46 -18.10 -5.46 -6.71
CA ASP A 46 -19.23 -4.55 -6.65
C ASP A 46 -19.32 -3.84 -5.30
N GLY A 47 -19.86 -2.61 -5.32
CA GLY A 47 -20.16 -1.84 -4.11
C GLY A 47 -18.94 -1.23 -3.42
N VAL A 48 -17.74 -1.40 -3.99
CA VAL A 48 -16.49 -0.80 -3.52
C VAL A 48 -15.95 0.15 -4.58
N VAL A 49 -15.58 1.36 -4.15
CA VAL A 49 -14.91 2.37 -4.97
C VAL A 49 -13.54 2.64 -4.38
N ILE A 50 -12.48 2.37 -5.13
CA ILE A 50 -11.11 2.73 -4.72
C ILE A 50 -10.87 4.20 -5.07
N ASN A 51 -10.58 5.01 -4.06
CA ASN A 51 -10.31 6.44 -4.20
C ASN A 51 -8.82 6.68 -4.50
N SER A 52 -7.93 5.96 -3.83
CA SER A 52 -6.48 6.04 -4.04
C SER A 52 -5.73 4.80 -3.60
N LEU A 53 -4.57 4.60 -4.23
CA LEU A 53 -3.57 3.59 -3.88
C LEU A 53 -2.23 4.29 -3.65
N ASP A 54 -1.52 3.93 -2.59
CA ASP A 54 -0.16 4.38 -2.30
C ASP A 54 0.71 3.23 -1.80
N ILE A 55 2.02 3.29 -2.03
CA ILE A 55 2.96 2.27 -1.57
C ILE A 55 4.05 2.91 -0.72
N LYS A 56 4.25 2.37 0.48
CA LYS A 56 5.35 2.73 1.38
C LYS A 56 6.11 1.49 1.81
N GLY A 57 7.27 1.24 1.19
CA GLY A 57 7.99 -0.01 1.36
C GLY A 57 7.15 -1.20 0.90
N ASP A 58 6.92 -2.17 1.79
CA ASP A 58 6.12 -3.38 1.52
C ASP A 58 4.63 -3.21 1.88
N LEU A 59 4.17 -1.98 2.03
CA LEU A 59 2.80 -1.67 2.47
C LEU A 59 2.01 -0.98 1.36
N LEU A 60 0.91 -1.61 0.94
CA LEU A 60 -0.09 -0.99 0.08
C LEU A 60 -1.16 -0.33 0.93
N ILE A 61 -1.27 0.99 0.82
CA ILE A 61 -2.29 1.79 1.49
C ILE A 61 -3.43 1.98 0.50
N VAL A 62 -4.62 1.54 0.88
CA VAL A 62 -5.83 1.58 0.04
C VAL A 62 -6.88 2.44 0.70
N ASN A 63 -7.19 3.57 0.06
CA ASN A 63 -8.33 4.38 0.43
C ASN A 63 -9.53 4.00 -0.45
N PHE A 64 -10.62 3.58 0.16
CA PHE A 64 -11.81 3.13 -0.56
C PHE A 64 -13.09 3.58 0.14
N SER A 65 -14.18 3.60 -0.62
CA SER A 65 -15.50 3.91 -0.13
C SER A 65 -16.49 2.81 -0.50
N ALA A 66 -17.47 2.59 0.36
CA ALA A 66 -18.58 1.68 0.11
C ALA A 66 -19.83 2.14 0.87
N SER A 67 -20.98 1.59 0.49
CA SER A 67 -22.25 1.84 1.17
C SER A 67 -22.39 0.95 2.41
N GLY A 68 -22.76 1.51 3.57
CA GLY A 68 -22.99 0.77 4.82
C GLY A 68 -23.56 1.65 5.94
N CYS A 69 -23.44 1.22 7.20
CA CYS A 69 -23.82 2.01 8.38
C CYS A 69 -22.63 2.83 8.90
N ASN A 70 -21.55 2.14 9.27
CA ASN A 70 -20.31 2.74 9.79
C ASN A 70 -19.06 1.94 9.36
N GLY A 71 -19.26 0.77 8.76
CA GLY A 71 -18.22 -0.12 8.27
C GLY A 71 -17.41 -0.85 9.33
N GLU A 72 -17.77 -0.75 10.60
CA GLU A 72 -17.06 -1.43 11.69
C GLU A 72 -17.14 -2.96 11.58
N SER A 73 -18.20 -3.48 10.97
CA SER A 73 -18.40 -4.93 10.76
C SER A 73 -17.86 -5.45 9.43
N TRP A 74 -17.27 -4.59 8.60
CA TRP A 74 -16.80 -4.97 7.28
C TRP A 74 -15.61 -5.94 7.36
N GLU A 75 -15.71 -7.07 6.67
CA GLU A 75 -14.57 -7.94 6.42
C GLU A 75 -13.96 -7.56 5.07
N VAL A 76 -12.77 -6.97 5.08
CA VAL A 76 -12.07 -6.51 3.88
C VAL A 76 -10.84 -7.37 3.63
N LYS A 77 -10.65 -7.81 2.39
CA LYS A 77 -9.50 -8.62 1.97
C LYS A 77 -8.91 -8.09 0.68
N LEU A 78 -7.59 -7.95 0.62
CA LEU A 78 -6.87 -7.81 -0.63
C LEU A 78 -6.47 -9.20 -1.12
N ILE A 79 -6.94 -9.60 -2.30
CA ILE A 79 -6.77 -10.96 -2.81
C ILE A 79 -6.00 -10.90 -4.12
N ASP A 80 -4.88 -11.61 -4.21
CA ASP A 80 -4.11 -11.85 -5.44
C ASP A 80 -4.61 -13.11 -6.13
N SER A 81 -4.73 -13.04 -7.46
CA SER A 81 -5.14 -14.17 -8.29
C SER A 81 -4.14 -15.34 -8.29
N GLY A 82 -2.92 -15.15 -7.78
CA GLY A 82 -1.81 -16.10 -7.84
C GLY A 82 -1.11 -16.16 -9.20
N ALA A 83 -1.69 -15.55 -10.24
CA ALA A 83 -1.15 -15.56 -11.60
C ALA A 83 -0.25 -14.35 -11.88
N LEU A 84 0.87 -14.60 -12.57
CA LEU A 84 1.72 -13.55 -13.14
C LEU A 84 1.37 -13.35 -14.62
N MET A 85 1.05 -12.11 -14.99
CA MET A 85 0.77 -11.74 -16.37
C MET A 85 2.03 -11.35 -17.12
N TYR A 86 2.14 -11.84 -18.36
CA TYR A 86 3.25 -11.55 -19.25
C TYR A 86 3.30 -10.06 -19.64
N SER A 87 4.29 -9.35 -19.09
CA SER A 87 4.69 -7.98 -19.46
C SER A 87 6.06 -7.68 -18.83
N ASN A 88 6.59 -6.47 -19.00
CA ASN A 88 7.86 -6.07 -18.38
C ASN A 88 7.73 -4.65 -17.79
N PRO A 89 7.69 -4.46 -16.46
CA PRO A 89 7.61 -5.48 -15.39
C PRO A 89 6.43 -6.45 -15.54
N PRO A 90 6.49 -7.68 -14.99
CA PRO A 90 5.31 -8.55 -14.91
C PRO A 90 4.18 -7.88 -14.10
N GLN A 91 2.94 -8.36 -14.26
CA GLN A 91 1.79 -7.83 -13.50
C GLN A 91 1.15 -8.91 -12.64
N ARG A 92 0.60 -8.49 -11.51
CA ARG A 92 -0.31 -9.25 -10.66
C ARG A 92 -1.69 -8.64 -10.71
N LYS A 93 -2.72 -9.51 -10.66
CA LYS A 93 -4.10 -9.08 -10.55
C LYS A 93 -4.57 -9.23 -9.12
N LEU A 94 -5.02 -8.11 -8.57
CA LEU A 94 -5.56 -7.98 -7.23
C LEU A 94 -7.05 -7.64 -7.30
N ILE A 95 -7.78 -7.96 -6.24
CA ILE A 95 -9.14 -7.49 -6.00
C ILE A 95 -9.29 -7.13 -4.52
N LEU A 96 -9.91 -5.99 -4.24
CA LEU A 96 -10.33 -5.60 -2.90
C LEU A 96 -11.75 -6.14 -2.68
N SER A 97 -11.84 -7.23 -1.94
CA SER A 97 -13.10 -7.88 -1.59
C SER A 97 -13.65 -7.28 -0.30
N LEU A 98 -14.93 -6.90 -0.33
CA LEU A 98 -15.66 -6.41 0.83
C LEU A 98 -16.85 -7.33 1.10
N LYS A 99 -16.89 -7.93 2.28
CA LYS A 99 -18.10 -8.54 2.82
C LYS A 99 -18.74 -7.56 3.81
N ASN A 100 -19.92 -7.08 3.44
CA ASN A 100 -20.70 -6.13 4.22
C ASN A 100 -22.11 -6.69 4.48
N GLU A 101 -22.44 -6.92 5.76
CA GLU A 101 -23.77 -7.37 6.20
C GLU A 101 -24.63 -6.22 6.79
N GLU A 102 -24.14 -4.99 6.71
CA GLU A 102 -24.83 -3.80 7.21
C GLU A 102 -26.00 -3.42 6.30
N VAL A 103 -27.14 -3.09 6.90
CA VAL A 103 -28.40 -2.80 6.17
C VAL A 103 -28.58 -1.32 5.81
N CYS A 104 -27.70 -0.44 6.28
CA CYS A 104 -27.77 0.99 5.98
C CYS A 104 -27.15 1.32 4.61
N ALA A 105 -27.44 2.52 4.11
CA ALA A 105 -26.94 3.02 2.83
C ALA A 105 -26.14 4.33 2.93
N ALA A 106 -25.41 4.53 4.03
CA ALA A 106 -24.51 5.66 4.17
C ALA A 106 -23.22 5.43 3.36
N TYR A 107 -22.66 6.50 2.79
CA TYR A 107 -21.40 6.44 2.06
C TYR A 107 -20.23 6.56 3.04
N ILE A 108 -19.52 5.47 3.28
CA ILE A 108 -18.44 5.39 4.26
C ILE A 108 -17.11 5.23 3.54
N THR A 109 -16.10 6.00 3.96
CA THR A 109 -14.72 5.92 3.46
C THR A 109 -13.81 5.34 4.52
N LYS A 110 -12.96 4.40 4.13
CA LYS A 110 -11.94 3.79 4.98
C LYS A 110 -10.58 3.77 4.29
N GLU A 111 -9.55 3.71 5.11
CA GLU A 111 -8.18 3.48 4.70
C GLU A 111 -7.69 2.21 5.40
N LEU A 112 -7.10 1.30 4.63
CA LEU A 112 -6.50 0.07 5.14
C LEU A 112 -5.12 -0.13 4.54
N VAL A 113 -4.25 -0.78 5.31
CA VAL A 113 -2.86 -1.04 4.97
C VAL A 113 -2.64 -2.54 4.84
N PHE A 114 -2.19 -2.98 3.67
CA PHE A 114 -1.91 -4.38 3.39
C PHE A 114 -0.42 -4.62 3.24
N ASP A 115 0.10 -5.64 3.93
CA ASP A 115 1.44 -6.17 3.66
C ASP A 115 1.42 -6.93 2.32
N ILE A 116 2.19 -6.41 1.37
CA ILE A 116 2.34 -6.93 -0.01
C ILE A 116 3.72 -7.55 -0.26
N SER A 117 4.50 -7.81 0.79
CA SER A 117 5.85 -8.41 0.66
C SER A 117 5.85 -9.77 -0.05
N GLU A 118 4.76 -10.54 0.06
CA GLU A 118 4.59 -11.83 -0.63
C GLU A 118 4.33 -11.66 -2.14
N LEU A 119 4.04 -10.44 -2.62
CA LEU A 119 3.82 -10.16 -4.05
C LEU A 119 5.12 -9.93 -4.82
N LYS A 120 6.26 -9.88 -4.12
CA LYS A 120 7.59 -9.74 -4.75
C LYS A 120 7.81 -10.81 -5.80
N VAL A 121 8.50 -10.43 -6.87
CA VAL A 121 8.83 -11.26 -8.02
C VAL A 121 10.28 -11.03 -8.42
N GLN A 122 10.80 -11.91 -9.28
CA GLN A 122 12.12 -11.68 -9.88
C GLN A 122 12.13 -10.36 -10.68
N GLY A 123 13.17 -9.56 -10.52
CA GLY A 123 13.37 -8.31 -11.24
C GLY A 123 13.12 -7.03 -10.42
N GLY A 124 12.74 -7.15 -9.14
CA GLY A 124 12.67 -6.02 -8.19
C GLY A 124 11.49 -5.07 -8.40
N ARG A 125 10.60 -5.38 -9.34
CA ARG A 125 9.42 -4.55 -9.63
C ARG A 125 8.29 -5.35 -10.27
N VAL A 126 7.06 -4.98 -9.94
CA VAL A 126 5.83 -5.63 -10.43
C VAL A 126 4.70 -4.59 -10.53
N TRP A 127 3.88 -4.70 -11.56
CA TRP A 127 2.64 -3.91 -11.64
C TRP A 127 1.55 -4.58 -10.81
N LEU A 128 0.92 -3.83 -9.90
CA LEU A 128 -0.24 -4.27 -9.15
C LEU A 128 -1.49 -3.67 -9.82
N ASN A 129 -2.28 -4.53 -10.46
CA ASN A 129 -3.52 -4.15 -11.13
C ASN A 129 -4.70 -4.54 -10.22
N VAL A 130 -5.35 -3.56 -9.59
CA VAL A 130 -6.46 -3.79 -8.66
C VAL A 130 -7.77 -3.67 -9.41
N THR A 131 -8.49 -4.78 -9.57
CA THR A 131 -9.67 -4.91 -10.45
C THR A 131 -10.80 -3.92 -10.13
N ASN A 132 -10.97 -3.53 -8.87
CA ASN A 132 -11.98 -2.53 -8.46
C ASN A 132 -11.60 -1.08 -8.82
N SER A 133 -10.50 -0.89 -9.53
CA SER A 133 -9.96 0.42 -9.89
C SER A 133 -9.46 0.40 -11.32
N ASP A 134 -9.52 1.56 -11.97
CA ASP A 134 -8.79 1.78 -13.23
C ASP A 134 -7.30 2.07 -12.99
N GLN A 135 -6.87 2.08 -11.72
CA GLN A 135 -5.50 2.36 -11.31
C GLN A 135 -4.63 1.09 -11.35
N VAL A 136 -3.43 1.26 -11.91
CA VAL A 136 -2.34 0.28 -11.83
C VAL A 136 -1.16 0.98 -11.18
N ILE A 137 -0.60 0.39 -10.12
CA ILE A 137 0.49 0.98 -9.34
C ILE A 137 1.76 0.13 -9.45
N LEU A 138 2.92 0.80 -9.56
CA LEU A 138 4.22 0.12 -9.63
C LEU A 138 4.73 -0.16 -8.23
N TYR A 139 4.90 -1.43 -7.89
CA TYR A 139 5.59 -1.83 -6.68
C TYR A 139 7.07 -2.10 -7.01
N THR A 140 7.98 -1.39 -6.36
CA THR A 140 9.44 -1.57 -6.47
C THR A 140 10.00 -1.91 -5.09
N PHE A 141 10.89 -2.90 -5.02
CA PHE A 141 11.41 -3.48 -3.78
C PHE A 141 12.82 -4.04 -3.95
#